data_AF-A0AAU2GV01-F1
#
_entry.id   AF-A0AAU2GV01-F1
#
_cell.length_a   1.000
_cell.length_b   1.000
_cell.length_c   1.000
_cell.angle_alpha   90.00
_cell.angle_beta   90.00
_cell.angle_gamma   90.00
#
_symmetry.space_group_name_H-M   'P 1'
#
loop_
_entity.id
_entity.type
_entity.pdbx_description
1 polymer ?
#
loop_
_entity_poly.entity_id
_entity_poly.type
_entity_poly.pdbx_seq_one_letter_code
_entity_poly.pdbx_strand_id
1 'polypeptide(L)'
;MVLLGHHTIGAHRTPGRPRLKTLGAIAAAVTLLLTAVSYAVWEYNDRPPWADDIAYESGFIAGSRARHYDRTGAEARKLLKGGCERWRSAGRGGEKAGYNPALWVEGCRDGAAGRQARKQGMAH
;
A
#
# COMPACT_ATOMS: atom_id res chain seq x y z
N MET A 1 -36.87 32.97 -61.01
CA MET A 1 -37.47 32.41 -59.77
C MET A 1 -36.34 31.72 -59.01
N VAL A 2 -35.75 32.40 -58.03
CA VAL A 2 -34.59 31.90 -57.29
C VAL A 2 -35.04 31.72 -55.83
N LEU A 3 -35.10 30.46 -55.39
CA LEU A 3 -35.39 30.11 -54.00
C LEU A 3 -34.19 30.51 -53.13
N LEU A 4 -34.30 31.62 -52.42
CA LEU A 4 -33.40 31.96 -51.32
C LEU A 4 -33.75 31.06 -50.13
N GLY A 5 -32.99 29.98 -49.98
CA GLY A 5 -33.07 29.08 -48.84
C GLY A 5 -32.83 29.85 -47.54
N HIS A 6 -33.77 29.72 -46.60
CA HIS A 6 -33.61 30.14 -45.22
C HIS A 6 -32.52 29.28 -44.56
N HIS A 7 -31.27 29.72 -44.64
CA HIS A 7 -30.23 29.21 -43.75
C HIS A 7 -30.47 29.78 -42.35
N THR A 8 -31.09 28.99 -41.48
CA THR A 8 -31.03 29.24 -40.05
C THR A 8 -29.60 28.99 -39.60
N ILE A 9 -28.80 30.05 -39.52
CA ILE A 9 -27.51 30.00 -38.82
C ILE A 9 -27.86 29.70 -37.36
N GLY A 10 -27.72 28.44 -36.98
CA GLY A 10 -27.86 28.02 -35.59
C GLY A 10 -26.84 28.79 -34.77
N ALA A 11 -27.29 29.79 -34.02
CA ALA A 11 -26.41 30.54 -33.14
C ALA A 11 -25.80 29.54 -32.14
N HIS A 12 -24.49 29.27 -32.27
CA HIS A 12 -23.75 28.59 -31.22
C HIS A 12 -23.87 29.43 -29.96
N ARG A 13 -24.74 29.00 -29.03
CA ARG A 13 -24.81 29.58 -27.69
C ARG A 13 -23.52 29.21 -26.97
N THR A 14 -22.55 30.10 -27.00
CA THR A 14 -21.43 30.06 -26.05
C THR A 14 -22.02 30.02 -24.64
N PRO A 15 -21.58 29.10 -23.77
CA PRO A 15 -22.10 29.05 -22.41
C PRO A 15 -21.90 30.42 -21.77
N GLY A 16 -22.97 31.02 -21.25
CA GLY A 16 -22.86 32.34 -20.62
C GLY A 16 -21.77 32.31 -19.55
N ARG A 17 -21.02 33.41 -19.41
CA ARG A 17 -19.96 33.57 -18.39
C ARG A 17 -20.27 32.97 -17.01
N PRO A 18 -21.48 33.10 -16.42
CA PRO A 18 -21.79 32.44 -15.15
C PRO A 18 -21.75 30.91 -15.21
N ARG A 19 -22.19 30.29 -16.32
CA ARG A 19 -22.11 28.83 -16.54
C ARG A 19 -20.68 28.34 -16.69
N LEU A 20 -19.81 29.11 -17.35
CA LEU A 20 -18.38 28.78 -17.43
C LEU A 20 -17.71 28.85 -16.06
N LYS A 21 -18.06 29.84 -15.23
CA LYS A 21 -17.56 29.95 -13.85
C LYS A 21 -18.03 28.80 -12.97
N THR A 22 -19.31 28.41 -13.04
CA THR A 22 -19.82 27.28 -12.26
C THR A 22 -19.21 25.96 -12.70
N LEU A 23 -19.09 25.72 -14.02
CA LEU A 23 -18.42 24.52 -14.54
C LEU A 23 -16.94 24.49 -14.13
N GLY A 24 -16.24 25.63 -14.20
CA GLY A 24 -14.86 25.74 -13.73
C GLY A 24 -14.73 25.47 -12.23
N ALA A 25 -15.65 25.99 -11.42
CA ALA A 25 -15.68 25.74 -9.97
C ALA A 25 -15.95 24.26 -9.64
N ILE A 26 -16.89 23.63 -10.35
CA ILE A 26 -17.17 22.19 -10.19
C ILE A 26 -15.95 21.37 -10.60
N ALA A 27 -15.34 21.68 -11.75
CA ALA A 27 -14.15 20.98 -12.21
C ALA A 27 -13.01 21.11 -11.19
N ALA A 28 -12.75 22.31 -10.67
CA ALA A 28 -11.74 22.55 -9.65
C ALA A 28 -12.03 21.76 -8.35
N ALA A 29 -13.29 21.75 -7.90
CA ALA A 29 -13.69 20.99 -6.71
C ALA A 29 -13.50 19.47 -6.91
N VAL A 30 -13.88 18.94 -8.08
CA VAL A 30 -13.69 17.52 -8.41
C VAL A 30 -12.20 17.18 -8.48
N THR A 31 -11.38 18.00 -9.13
CA THR A 31 -9.93 17.79 -9.19
C THR A 31 -9.31 17.77 -7.80
N LEU A 32 -9.65 18.75 -6.95
CA LEU A 32 -9.16 18.79 -5.57
C LEU A 32 -9.55 17.53 -4.79
N LEU A 33 -10.79 17.09 -4.93
CA LEU A 33 -11.30 15.91 -4.23
C LEU A 33 -10.59 14.63 -4.69
N LEU A 34 -10.39 14.46 -6.00
CA LEU A 34 -9.63 13.34 -6.55
C LEU A 34 -8.18 13.35 -6.07
N THR A 35 -7.51 14.50 -6.10
CA THR A 35 -6.14 14.62 -5.61
C THR A 35 -6.03 14.27 -4.13
N ALA A 36 -6.96 14.76 -3.30
CA ALA A 36 -6.99 14.45 -1.87
C ALA A 36 -7.22 12.95 -1.61
N VAL A 37 -8.15 12.32 -2.34
CA VAL A 37 -8.41 10.88 -2.23
C VAL A 37 -7.20 10.07 -2.69
N SER A 38 -6.60 10.42 -3.83
CA SER A 38 -5.39 9.74 -4.32
C SER A 38 -4.23 9.84 -3.33
N TYR A 39 -4.04 11.02 -2.72
CA TYR A 39 -3.03 11.20 -1.67
C TYR A 39 -3.31 10.32 -0.45
N ALA A 40 -4.57 10.29 0.03
CA ALA A 40 -4.95 9.46 1.15
C ALA A 40 -4.75 7.96 0.87
N VAL A 41 -5.09 7.50 -0.34
CA VAL A 41 -4.86 6.11 -0.77
C VAL A 41 -3.37 5.79 -0.84
N TRP A 42 -2.56 6.71 -1.37
CA TRP A 42 -1.11 6.53 -1.45
C TRP A 42 -0.50 6.40 -0.05
N GLU A 43 -0.78 7.34 0.86
CA GLU A 43 -0.30 7.30 2.25
C GLU A 43 -0.71 6.00 2.96
N TYR A 44 -1.97 5.57 2.77
CA TYR A 44 -2.50 4.36 3.37
C TYR A 44 -1.80 3.09 2.86
N ASN A 45 -1.42 3.06 1.58
CA ASN A 45 -0.70 1.93 0.99
C ASN A 45 0.78 1.92 1.37
N ASP A 46 1.42 3.09 1.44
CA ASP A 46 2.84 3.21 1.78
C ASP A 46 3.10 2.80 3.23
N ARG A 47 2.26 3.23 4.18
CA ARG A 47 2.36 2.78 5.57
C ARG A 47 0.98 2.64 6.21
N PRO A 48 0.34 1.46 6.10
CA PRO A 48 -0.95 1.25 6.73
C PRO A 48 -0.84 1.41 8.26
N PRO A 49 -1.94 1.76 8.95
CA PRO A 49 -1.92 1.95 10.41
C PRO A 49 -1.54 0.67 11.19
N TRP A 50 -1.65 -0.50 10.56
CA TRP A 50 -1.19 -1.79 11.10
C TRP A 50 0.15 -2.25 10.50
N ALA A 51 0.96 -1.34 9.96
CA ALA A 51 2.26 -1.65 9.33
C ALA A 51 3.23 -2.40 10.25
N ASP A 52 3.17 -2.14 11.56
CA ASP A 52 3.94 -2.87 12.58
C ASP A 52 3.55 -4.34 12.67
N ASP A 53 2.24 -4.64 12.59
CA ASP A 53 1.73 -6.02 12.56
C ASP A 53 2.17 -6.71 11.27
N ILE A 54 2.15 -6.02 10.12
CA ILE A 54 2.69 -6.54 8.86
C ILE A 54 4.19 -6.86 8.99
N ALA A 55 4.96 -5.96 9.60
CA ALA A 55 6.40 -6.14 9.78
C ALA A 55 6.69 -7.39 10.62
N TYR A 56 6.00 -7.53 11.76
CA TYR A 56 6.13 -8.70 12.63
C TYR A 56 5.72 -10.00 11.91
N GLU A 57 4.51 -10.06 11.34
CA GLU A 57 3.97 -11.29 10.74
C GLU A 57 4.77 -11.72 9.49
N SER A 58 5.23 -10.77 8.68
CA SER A 58 6.09 -11.08 7.53
C SER A 58 7.43 -11.67 7.95
N GLY A 59 8.02 -11.17 9.05
CA GLY A 59 9.19 -11.76 9.69
C GLY A 59 8.89 -13.17 10.19
N PHE A 60 7.78 -13.35 10.91
CA PHE A 60 7.34 -14.63 11.44
C PHE A 60 7.19 -15.70 10.36
N ILE A 61 6.54 -15.36 9.24
CA ILE A 61 6.40 -16.26 8.09
C ILE A 61 7.77 -16.64 7.52
N ALA A 62 8.70 -15.68 7.37
CA ALA A 62 10.03 -15.96 6.84
C ALA A 62 10.82 -16.94 7.74
N GLY A 63 10.82 -16.71 9.06
CA GLY A 63 11.48 -17.59 10.03
C GLY A 63 10.83 -18.96 10.12
N SER A 64 9.50 -19.02 10.15
CA SER A 64 8.73 -20.27 10.19
C SER A 64 8.97 -21.10 8.93
N ARG A 65 8.99 -20.45 7.74
CA ARG A 65 9.30 -21.08 6.47
C ARG A 65 10.70 -21.69 6.47
N ALA A 66 11.69 -20.96 6.96
CA ALA A 66 13.07 -21.45 7.07
C ALA A 66 13.15 -22.69 7.97
N ARG A 67 12.45 -22.68 9.11
CA ARG A 67 12.34 -23.83 10.01
C ARG A 67 11.63 -25.01 9.35
N HIS A 68 10.51 -24.79 8.67
CA HIS A 68 9.71 -25.86 8.06
C HIS A 68 10.46 -26.60 6.95
N TYR A 69 11.22 -25.89 6.13
CA TYR A 69 12.01 -26.51 5.07
C TYR A 69 13.36 -27.08 5.55
N ASP A 70 13.75 -26.79 6.78
CA ASP A 70 15.00 -27.28 7.37
C ASP A 70 14.78 -28.56 8.18
N ARG A 71 14.99 -29.71 7.53
CA ARG A 71 14.89 -31.04 8.16
C ARG A 71 15.89 -31.27 9.29
N THR A 72 16.97 -30.49 9.37
CA THR A 72 18.10 -30.68 10.31
C THR A 72 18.06 -29.71 11.50
N GLY A 73 17.23 -28.67 11.41
CA GLY A 73 17.18 -27.55 12.35
C GLY A 73 18.44 -26.66 12.33
N ALA A 74 19.40 -26.90 11.44
CA ALA A 74 20.64 -26.12 11.36
C ALA A 74 20.40 -24.66 10.93
N GLU A 75 19.49 -24.44 9.99
CA GLU A 75 19.10 -23.12 9.51
C GLU A 75 18.31 -22.36 10.57
N ALA A 76 17.38 -23.03 11.26
CA ALA A 76 16.67 -22.44 12.39
C ALA A 76 17.64 -21.99 13.49
N ARG A 77 18.65 -22.81 13.84
CA ARG A 77 19.71 -22.43 14.80
C ARG A 77 20.54 -21.24 14.32
N LYS A 78 20.90 -21.18 13.03
CA LYS A 78 21.62 -20.03 12.46
C LYS A 78 20.81 -18.74 12.52
N LEU A 79 19.50 -18.82 12.28
CA LEU A 79 18.58 -17.69 12.39
C LEU A 79 18.51 -17.16 13.82
N LEU A 80 18.37 -18.05 14.80
CA LEU A 80 18.35 -17.68 16.22
C LEU A 80 19.70 -17.12 16.69
N LYS A 81 20.83 -17.56 16.11
CA LYS A 81 22.17 -17.02 16.39
C LYS A 81 22.50 -15.76 15.56
N GLY A 82 21.55 -14.84 15.50
CA GLY A 82 21.74 -13.55 14.83
C GLY A 82 21.52 -13.57 13.30
N GLY A 83 20.93 -14.64 12.76
CA GLY A 83 20.71 -14.77 11.32
C GLY A 83 19.52 -13.95 10.83
N CYS A 84 18.52 -13.70 11.67
CA CYS A 84 17.39 -12.83 11.30
C CYS A 84 17.84 -11.38 11.04
N GLU A 85 18.79 -10.85 11.80
CA GLU A 85 19.37 -9.51 11.62
C GLU A 85 20.18 -9.44 10.32
N ARG A 86 20.92 -10.50 10.02
CA ARG A 86 21.67 -10.64 8.77
C ARG A 86 20.72 -10.73 7.57
N TRP A 87 19.61 -11.46 7.70
CA TRP A 87 18.60 -11.54 6.66
C TRP A 87 17.93 -10.20 6.40
N ARG A 88 17.58 -9.48 7.47
CA ARG A 88 17.04 -8.13 7.37
C ARG A 88 18.04 -7.19 6.70
N SER A 89 19.31 -7.19 7.10
CA SER A 89 20.35 -6.35 6.46
C SER A 89 20.63 -6.71 5.01
N ALA A 90 20.47 -7.98 4.65
CA ALA A 90 20.52 -8.43 3.27
C ALA A 90 19.23 -8.14 2.46
N GLY A 91 18.25 -7.45 3.04
CA GLY A 91 17.01 -7.06 2.36
C GLY A 91 15.99 -8.19 2.16
N ARG A 92 16.16 -9.36 2.79
CA ARG A 92 15.25 -10.52 2.60
C ARG A 92 13.82 -10.30 3.08
N GLY A 93 13.59 -9.27 3.89
CA GLY A 93 12.27 -8.92 4.38
C GLY A 93 11.46 -8.00 3.44
N GLY A 94 12.08 -7.52 2.35
CA GLY A 94 11.46 -6.63 1.38
C GLY A 94 10.94 -5.33 2.00
N GLU A 95 10.00 -4.70 1.29
CA GLU A 95 9.34 -3.45 1.71
C GLU A 95 8.69 -3.55 3.09
N LYS A 96 8.04 -4.68 3.38
CA LYS A 96 7.34 -4.93 4.65
C LYS A 96 8.27 -4.91 5.87
N ALA A 97 9.53 -5.30 5.71
CA ALA A 97 10.53 -5.19 6.77
C ALA A 97 10.99 -3.76 7.02
N GLY A 98 10.79 -2.86 6.05
CA GLY A 98 11.09 -1.44 6.18
C GLY A 98 10.13 -0.70 7.11
N TYR A 99 8.89 -1.18 7.25
CA TYR A 99 7.89 -0.57 8.14
C TYR A 99 8.33 -0.53 9.61
N ASN A 100 8.92 -1.64 10.08
CA ASN A 100 9.54 -1.73 11.40
C ASN A 100 10.61 -2.84 11.43
N PRO A 101 11.89 -2.50 11.24
CA PRO A 101 12.98 -3.48 11.15
C PRO A 101 13.14 -4.33 12.41
N ALA A 102 12.86 -3.76 13.59
CA ALA A 102 13.00 -4.46 14.85
C ALA A 102 11.90 -5.52 15.02
N LEU A 103 10.64 -5.17 14.74
CA LEU A 103 9.53 -6.11 14.79
C LEU A 103 9.66 -7.23 13.74
N TRP A 104 10.19 -6.92 12.55
CA TRP A 104 10.47 -7.95 11.55
C TRP A 104 11.49 -8.99 12.05
N VAL A 105 12.58 -8.54 12.66
CA VAL A 105 13.62 -9.43 13.23
C VAL A 105 13.04 -10.26 14.37
N GLU A 106 12.22 -9.64 15.21
CA GLU A 106 11.53 -10.33 16.30
C GLU A 106 10.60 -11.43 15.78
N GLY A 107 9.73 -11.13 14.82
CA GLY A 107 8.88 -12.11 14.18
C GLY A 107 9.69 -13.24 13.57
N CYS A 108 10.77 -12.93 12.84
CA CYS A 108 11.67 -13.95 12.26
C CYS A 108 12.24 -14.90 13.31
N ARG A 109 12.69 -14.37 14.47
CA ARG A 109 13.19 -15.20 15.57
C ARG A 109 12.09 -16.08 16.14
N ASP A 110 10.88 -15.56 16.32
CA ASP A 110 9.75 -16.33 16.85
C ASP A 110 9.30 -17.45 15.91
N GLY A 111 9.23 -17.16 14.60
CA GLY A 111 8.95 -18.17 13.58
C GLY A 111 10.05 -19.24 13.51
N ALA A 112 11.32 -18.83 13.55
CA ALA A 112 12.46 -19.75 13.55
C ALA A 112 12.54 -20.61 14.82
N ALA A 113 12.10 -20.08 15.97
CA ALA A 113 11.97 -20.82 17.22
C ALA A 113 10.75 -21.77 17.23
N GLY A 114 9.84 -21.64 16.26
CA GLY A 114 8.59 -22.40 16.23
C GLY A 114 7.58 -21.97 17.30
N ARG A 115 7.67 -20.71 17.76
CA ARG A 115 6.67 -20.13 18.66
C ARG A 115 5.36 -19.87 17.91
N GLN A 116 4.28 -19.64 18.66
CA GLN A 116 3.04 -19.15 18.09
C GLN A 116 3.18 -17.66 17.71
N ALA A 117 2.48 -17.24 16.66
CA ALA A 117 2.40 -15.83 16.30
C ALA A 117 1.67 -15.03 17.38
N ARG A 118 2.04 -13.76 17.57
CA ARG A 118 1.46 -12.90 18.62
C ARG A 118 -0.03 -12.66 18.44
N LYS A 119 -0.48 -12.54 17.20
CA LYS A 119 -1.86 -12.23 16.85
C LYS A 119 -2.34 -13.19 15.77
N GLN A 120 -2.65 -14.43 16.14
CA GLN A 120 -3.32 -15.35 15.22
C GLN A 120 -4.77 -14.89 14.98
N GLY A 121 -5.02 -14.25 13.85
CA GLY A 121 -6.38 -14.02 13.34
C GLY A 121 -7.23 -12.97 14.06
N MET A 122 -6.66 -12.15 14.94
CA MET A 122 -7.39 -11.05 15.58
C MET A 122 -7.22 -9.77 14.74
N ALA A 123 -8.23 -9.49 13.92
CA ALA A 123 -8.50 -8.14 13.44
C ALA A 123 -8.93 -7.29 14.64
N HIS A 124 -8.30 -6.12 14.81
CA HIS A 124 -8.80 -5.06 15.69
C HIS A 124 -9.81 -4.20 14.93
#